data_AF-A0A922LSK4-F1
#
_entry.id   AF-A0A922LSK4-F1
#
_cell.length_a   1.000
_cell.length_b   1.000
_cell.length_c   1.000
_cell.angle_alpha   90.00
_cell.angle_beta   90.00
_cell.angle_gamma   90.00
#
_symmetry.space_group_name_H-M   'P 1'
#
loop_
_entity.id
_entity.type
_entity.pdbx_description
1 polymer ?
#
loop_
_entity_poly.entity_id
_entity_poly.type
_entity_poly.pdbx_seq_one_letter_code
_entity_poly.pdbx_strand_id
1 'polypeptide(L)'
;DYTLGALPACKIALFFGLKFSDFPLLSEAVNAKDFELVSKIVVEQDPFEVKRIRIPIENSKSSPNLIPSQSHRRMVGCICEPEADSINWLELEKGDPVQCYCGHWFKLVNYEDYFNMTNQ
;
A
#
# COMPACT_ATOMS: atom_id res chain seq x y z
N ASP A 1 -18.56 -5.85 -27.37
CA ASP A 1 -17.34 -6.58 -26.96
C ASP A 1 -16.43 -5.68 -26.14
N TYR A 2 -16.52 -5.75 -24.80
CA TYR A 2 -15.65 -5.04 -23.86
C TYR A 2 -15.15 -6.04 -22.82
N THR A 3 -14.16 -6.84 -23.20
CA THR A 3 -13.54 -7.85 -22.34
C THR A 3 -12.36 -7.25 -21.60
N LEU A 4 -12.41 -7.32 -20.25
CA LEU A 4 -11.32 -7.14 -19.27
C LEU A 4 -10.61 -5.76 -19.32
N GLY A 5 -10.90 -4.81 -18.44
CA GLY A 5 -10.74 -4.96 -16.99
C GLY A 5 -9.32 -4.63 -16.51
N ALA A 6 -8.67 -3.61 -17.07
CA ALA A 6 -7.41 -3.09 -16.55
C ALA A 6 -7.70 -2.06 -15.45
N LEU A 7 -7.58 -2.49 -14.19
CA LEU A 7 -7.73 -1.59 -13.04
C LEU A 7 -6.48 -0.71 -12.90
N PRO A 8 -6.63 0.59 -12.58
CA PRO A 8 -5.50 1.46 -12.31
C PRO A 8 -4.68 0.92 -11.14
N ALA A 9 -3.35 0.85 -11.34
CA ALA A 9 -2.41 0.37 -10.34
C ALA A 9 -1.73 1.56 -9.66
N CYS A 10 -1.68 1.54 -8.35
CA CYS A 10 -0.90 2.50 -7.58
C CYS A 10 0.54 1.99 -7.46
N LYS A 11 1.52 2.80 -7.85
CA LYS A 11 2.90 2.57 -7.47
C LYS A 11 3.15 3.34 -6.18
N ILE A 12 3.31 2.60 -5.10
CA ILE A 12 3.87 3.17 -3.89
C ILE A 12 5.37 3.23 -4.11
N ALA A 13 5.92 4.43 -4.25
CA ALA A 13 7.35 4.63 -4.28
C ALA A 13 7.67 5.79 -3.34
N LEU A 14 8.26 5.44 -2.19
CA LEU A 14 9.46 6.04 -1.62
C LEU A 14 9.83 5.22 -0.37
N PHE A 15 10.82 4.35 -0.52
CA PHE A 15 11.42 3.49 0.52
C PHE A 15 12.24 4.28 1.54
N PHE A 16 11.73 5.40 2.04
CA PHE A 16 12.45 6.18 3.04
C PHE A 16 12.00 5.77 4.44
N GLY A 17 12.84 4.95 5.10
CA GLY A 17 12.80 4.79 6.55
C GLY A 17 12.33 3.45 7.12
N LEU A 18 12.07 2.42 6.30
CA LEU A 18 11.78 1.07 6.84
C LEU A 18 13.02 0.51 7.56
N LYS A 19 12.94 0.36 8.88
CA LYS A 19 13.96 -0.34 9.66
C LYS A 19 13.53 -1.78 9.86
N PHE A 20 14.51 -2.65 9.98
CA PHE A 20 14.26 -4.06 10.29
C PHE A 20 13.51 -4.26 11.62
N SER A 21 13.70 -3.35 12.58
CA SER A 21 12.97 -3.31 13.86
C SER A 21 11.47 -3.11 13.73
N ASP A 22 11.03 -2.55 12.60
CA ASP A 22 9.64 -2.16 12.38
C ASP A 22 8.76 -3.38 12.07
N PHE A 23 9.39 -4.55 11.84
CA PHE A 23 8.75 -5.81 11.50
C PHE A 23 9.12 -6.90 12.52
N PRO A 24 8.44 -6.94 13.69
CA PRO A 24 8.81 -7.87 14.77
C PRO A 24 8.73 -9.34 14.36
N LEU A 25 7.67 -9.73 13.63
CA LEU A 25 7.49 -11.08 13.09
C LEU A 25 8.60 -11.51 12.12
N LEU A 26 8.99 -10.61 11.21
CA LEU A 26 10.06 -10.89 10.26
C LEU A 26 11.41 -10.97 10.98
N SER A 27 11.65 -10.07 11.94
CA SER A 27 12.89 -10.06 12.72
C SER A 27 13.05 -11.34 13.54
N GLU A 28 11.98 -11.80 14.18
CA GLU A 28 11.98 -13.06 14.93
C GLU A 28 12.28 -14.26 14.02
N ALA A 29 11.63 -14.36 12.86
CA ALA A 29 11.84 -15.46 11.92
C ALA A 29 13.27 -15.53 11.37
N VAL A 30 13.86 -14.38 11.03
CA VAL A 30 15.26 -14.29 10.58
C VAL A 30 16.22 -14.67 11.71
N ASN A 31 15.97 -14.21 12.94
CA ASN A 31 16.79 -14.55 14.11
C ASN A 31 16.71 -16.06 14.42
N ALA A 32 15.54 -16.67 14.25
CA ALA A 32 15.32 -18.11 14.37
C ALA A 32 15.90 -18.93 13.21
N LYS A 33 16.38 -18.28 12.14
CA LYS A 33 16.83 -18.90 10.89
C LYS A 33 15.77 -19.80 10.23
N ASP A 34 14.50 -19.48 10.43
CA ASP A 34 13.39 -20.17 9.80
C ASP A 34 13.12 -19.57 8.41
N PHE A 35 13.82 -20.12 7.40
CA PHE A 35 13.69 -19.64 6.03
C PHE A 35 12.32 -19.90 5.41
N GLU A 36 11.59 -20.91 5.88
CA GLU A 36 10.23 -21.19 5.38
C GLU A 36 9.26 -20.12 5.85
N LEU A 37 9.33 -19.77 7.14
CA LEU A 37 8.51 -18.69 7.71
C LEU A 37 8.86 -17.34 7.11
N VAL A 38 10.15 -17.03 6.95
CA VAL A 38 10.61 -15.80 6.26
C VAL A 38 10.03 -15.73 4.85
N SER A 39 10.09 -16.82 4.08
CA SER A 39 9.54 -16.87 2.73
C SER A 39 8.03 -16.60 2.73
N LYS A 40 7.27 -17.19 3.65
CA LYS A 40 5.83 -16.95 3.76
C LYS A 40 5.53 -15.48 4.08
N ILE A 41 6.19 -14.93 5.10
CA ILE A 41 5.99 -13.53 5.53
C ILE A 41 6.30 -12.55 4.38
N VAL A 42 7.43 -12.72 3.70
CA VAL A 42 7.83 -11.83 2.60
C VAL A 42 6.83 -11.91 1.44
N VAL A 43 6.32 -13.10 1.12
CA VAL A 43 5.38 -13.29 0.01
C VAL A 43 3.98 -12.77 0.35
N GLU A 44 3.49 -13.04 1.56
CA GLU A 44 2.11 -12.70 1.96
C GLU A 44 1.96 -11.26 2.42
N GLN A 45 2.82 -10.82 3.34
CA GLN A 45 2.70 -9.50 3.96
C GLN A 45 3.38 -8.40 3.16
N ASP A 46 4.27 -8.76 2.22
CA ASP A 46 5.07 -7.83 1.41
C ASP A 46 5.55 -6.61 2.24
N PRO A 47 6.32 -6.83 3.33
CA PRO A 47 6.69 -5.78 4.27
C PRO A 47 7.50 -4.64 3.61
N PHE A 48 8.11 -4.95 2.47
CA PHE A 48 8.86 -4.00 1.65
C PHE A 48 8.01 -3.41 0.51
N GLU A 49 6.72 -3.72 0.41
CA GLU A 49 5.79 -3.14 -0.55
C GLU A 49 6.32 -3.12 -2.00
N VAL A 50 6.90 -4.24 -2.41
CA VAL A 50 7.48 -4.40 -3.77
C VAL A 50 6.36 -4.53 -4.81
N LYS A 51 5.20 -5.06 -4.41
CA LYS A 51 4.06 -5.27 -5.29
C LYS A 51 3.29 -3.97 -5.51
N ARG A 52 2.77 -3.82 -6.73
CA ARG A 52 1.83 -2.74 -7.04
C ARG A 52 0.47 -3.08 -6.47
N ILE A 53 -0.15 -2.12 -5.79
CA ILE A 53 -1.51 -2.27 -5.28
C ILE A 53 -2.49 -1.90 -6.39
N ARG A 54 -3.48 -2.77 -6.63
CA ARG A 54 -4.59 -2.46 -7.55
C ARG A 54 -5.62 -1.64 -6.80
N ILE A 55 -6.10 -0.57 -7.43
CA ILE A 55 -7.15 0.26 -6.86
C ILE A 55 -8.50 -0.43 -7.10
N PRO A 56 -9.33 -0.66 -6.06
CA PRO A 56 -10.70 -1.14 -6.21
C PRO A 56 -11.54 -0.16 -7.03
N ILE A 57 -12.53 -0.70 -7.76
CA ILE A 57 -13.46 0.10 -8.58
C ILE A 57 -14.30 1.01 -7.68
N GLU A 58 -14.74 0.49 -6.53
CA GLU A 58 -15.51 1.25 -5.55
C GLU A 58 -14.57 1.94 -4.57
N ASN A 59 -14.48 3.26 -4.70
CA ASN A 59 -13.71 4.10 -3.80
C ASN A 59 -14.43 5.44 -3.61
N SER A 60 -14.62 5.83 -2.36
CA SER A 60 -15.29 7.07 -2.00
C SER A 60 -14.59 7.74 -0.82
N LYS A 61 -14.99 8.97 -0.48
CA LYS A 61 -14.46 9.64 0.70
C LYS A 61 -14.73 8.85 2.00
N SER A 62 -15.84 8.10 2.07
CA SER A 62 -16.17 7.24 3.21
C SER A 62 -15.45 5.90 3.19
N SER A 63 -15.10 5.39 2.01
CA SER A 63 -14.34 4.15 1.81
C SER A 63 -13.10 4.40 0.94
N PRO A 64 -12.06 5.07 1.49
CA PRO A 64 -10.84 5.38 0.75
C PRO A 64 -9.90 4.17 0.67
N ASN A 65 -8.92 4.23 -0.24
CA ASN A 65 -7.82 3.27 -0.30
C ASN A 65 -6.90 3.48 0.89
N LEU A 66 -6.79 2.47 1.75
CA LEU A 66 -5.91 2.52 2.91
C LEU A 66 -4.48 2.23 2.48
N ILE A 67 -3.58 3.16 2.77
CA ILE A 67 -2.15 3.03 2.51
C ILE A 67 -1.44 2.87 3.85
N PRO A 68 -0.85 1.70 4.14
CA PRO A 68 -0.14 1.50 5.39
C PRO A 68 1.18 2.29 5.40
N SER A 69 1.52 2.92 6.52
CA SER A 69 2.82 3.55 6.76
C SER A 69 3.06 3.76 8.24
N GLN A 70 4.30 3.59 8.70
CA GLN A 70 4.68 4.01 10.05
C GLN A 70 4.89 5.52 10.14
N SER A 71 5.40 6.13 9.07
CA SER A 71 5.69 7.56 9.00
C SER A 71 4.42 8.41 8.99
N HIS A 72 4.50 9.64 9.50
CA HIS A 72 3.35 10.57 9.52
C HIS A 72 2.92 11.03 8.11
N ARG A 73 3.83 10.91 7.13
CA ARG A 73 3.66 11.37 5.76
C ARG A 73 4.20 10.32 4.78
N ARG A 74 3.57 10.17 3.62
CA ARG A 74 4.01 9.24 2.57
C ARG A 74 3.63 9.74 1.18
N MET A 75 4.56 9.62 0.24
CA MET A 75 4.30 9.87 -1.17
C MET A 75 3.64 8.66 -1.84
N VAL A 76 2.60 8.91 -2.63
CA VAL A 76 1.81 7.90 -3.34
C VAL A 76 1.70 8.29 -4.82
N GLY A 77 2.03 7.37 -5.72
CA GLY A 77 1.92 7.55 -7.17
C GLY A 77 0.69 6.84 -7.73
N CYS A 78 -0.32 7.59 -8.13
CA CYS A 78 -1.51 7.06 -8.79
C CYS A 78 -1.34 7.07 -10.32
N ILE A 79 -1.46 5.89 -10.94
CA ILE A 79 -1.58 5.75 -12.39
C ILE A 79 -3.09 5.72 -12.69
N CYS A 80 -3.63 6.83 -13.18
CA CYS A 80 -5.08 7.02 -13.29
C CYS A 80 -5.72 6.18 -14.40
N GLU A 81 -4.99 5.96 -15.48
CA GLU A 81 -5.42 5.15 -16.63
C GLU A 81 -4.35 4.09 -16.89
N PRO A 82 -4.72 2.85 -17.28
CA PRO A 82 -3.76 1.75 -17.40
C PRO A 82 -2.62 2.04 -18.39
N GLU A 83 -2.89 2.81 -19.44
CA GLU A 83 -1.96 3.21 -20.49
C GLU A 83 -1.34 4.60 -20.26
N ALA A 84 -1.54 5.23 -19.09
CA ALA A 84 -0.99 6.56 -18.83
C ALA A 84 0.54 6.55 -18.71
N ASP A 85 1.20 7.45 -19.46
CA ASP A 85 2.64 7.72 -19.35
C ASP A 85 3.01 8.67 -18.19
N SER A 86 1.99 9.19 -17.49
CA SER A 86 2.15 10.13 -16.38
C SER A 86 1.68 9.53 -15.06
N ILE A 87 2.42 9.84 -13.98
CA ILE A 87 2.09 9.41 -12.61
C ILE A 87 1.67 10.65 -11.83
N ASN A 88 0.48 10.59 -11.22
CA ASN A 88 0.02 11.62 -10.31
C ASN A 88 0.55 11.34 -8.91
N TRP A 89 1.44 12.21 -8.44
CA TRP A 89 2.05 12.12 -7.12
C TRP A 89 1.22 12.87 -6.08
N LEU A 90 0.94 12.21 -4.97
CA LEU A 90 0.17 12.73 -3.85
C LEU A 90 1.01 12.58 -2.58
N GLU A 91 1.15 13.64 -1.81
CA GLU A 91 1.67 13.53 -0.44
C GLU A 91 0.48 13.25 0.49
N LEU A 92 0.47 12.09 1.13
CA LEU A 92 -0.53 11.73 2.14
C LEU A 92 0.03 12.02 3.52
N GLU A 93 -0.79 12.56 4.40
CA GLU A 93 -0.52 12.73 5.82
C GLU A 93 -1.52 11.90 6.65
N LYS A 94 -1.16 11.51 7.87
CA LYS A 94 -2.11 10.81 8.76
C LYS A 94 -3.24 11.76 9.12
N GLY A 95 -4.48 11.38 8.79
CA GLY A 95 -5.66 12.18 9.06
C GLY A 95 -6.75 11.96 8.01
N ASP A 96 -7.17 13.04 7.38
CA ASP A 96 -8.22 13.02 6.37
C ASP A 96 -7.76 12.38 5.05
N PRO A 97 -8.66 11.69 4.33
CA PRO A 97 -8.35 11.12 3.04
C PRO A 97 -8.14 12.20 1.98
N VAL A 98 -7.18 11.98 1.09
CA VAL A 98 -6.83 12.85 -0.03
C VAL A 98 -7.36 12.26 -1.33
N GLN A 99 -7.93 13.10 -2.19
CA GLN A 99 -8.44 12.70 -3.49
C GLN A 99 -7.40 12.92 -4.59
N CYS A 100 -7.23 11.94 -5.48
CA CYS A 100 -6.48 12.09 -6.72
C CYS A 100 -7.34 12.76 -7.80
N TYR A 101 -6.71 13.28 -8.85
CA TYR A 101 -7.39 13.87 -10.01
C TYR A 101 -8.40 12.91 -10.69
N CYS A 102 -8.14 11.60 -10.70
CA CYS A 102 -9.08 10.60 -11.23
C CYS A 102 -10.30 10.33 -10.34
N GLY A 103 -10.37 10.94 -9.17
CA GLY A 103 -11.49 10.80 -8.24
C GLY A 103 -11.30 9.73 -7.15
N HIS A 104 -10.27 8.88 -7.24
CA HIS A 104 -9.94 7.92 -6.18
C HIS A 104 -9.40 8.61 -4.92
N TRP A 105 -9.83 8.11 -3.76
CA TRP A 105 -9.42 8.59 -2.45
C TRP A 105 -8.39 7.67 -1.81
N PHE A 106 -7.45 8.26 -1.09
CA PHE A 106 -6.38 7.56 -0.39
C PHE A 106 -6.27 8.08 1.04
N LYS A 107 -6.05 7.17 2.00
CA LYS A 107 -5.88 7.51 3.42
C LYS A 107 -4.65 6.81 3.97
N LEU A 108 -3.79 7.58 4.62
CA LEU A 108 -2.63 7.03 5.31
C LEU A 108 -3.05 6.45 6.66
N VAL A 109 -2.71 5.18 6.91
CA VAL A 109 -3.00 4.45 8.16
C VAL A 109 -1.76 3.78 8.70
N ASN A 110 -1.76 3.44 10.00
CA ASN A 110 -0.69 2.63 10.57
C ASN A 110 -0.79 1.18 10.09
N TYR A 111 0.33 0.46 10.11
CA TYR A 111 0.33 -0.98 9.79
C TYR A 111 -0.59 -1.77 10.73
N GLU A 112 -0.60 -1.47 12.03
CA GLU A 112 -1.48 -2.12 12.99
C GLU A 112 -2.96 -1.98 12.62
N ASP A 113 -3.39 -0.75 12.32
CA ASP A 113 -4.76 -0.44 11.91
C ASP A 113 -5.11 -1.15 10.59
N TYR A 114 -4.18 -1.15 9.63
CA TYR A 114 -4.36 -1.83 8.35
C TYR A 114 -4.60 -3.33 8.51
N PHE A 115 -3.75 -4.03 9.27
CA PHE A 115 -3.89 -5.47 9.49
C PHE A 115 -5.15 -5.83 10.28
N ASN A 116 -5.55 -5.01 11.24
CA ASN A 116 -6.78 -5.24 12.02
C ASN A 116 -8.03 -5.12 11.13
N MET A 117 -8.01 -4.25 10.13
CA MET A 117 -9.13 -4.05 9.20
C MET A 117 -9.18 -5.07 8.07
N THR A 118 -8.04 -5.64 7.65
CA THR A 118 -7.99 -6.60 6.54
C THR A 118 -8.13 -8.07 6.95
N ASN A 119 -7.93 -8.41 8.23
CA ASN A 119 -8.02 -9.78 8.74
C ASN A 119 -9.35 -10.08 9.46
N GLN A 120 -10.36 -9.23 9.31
CA GLN A 120 -11.76 -9.51 9.64
C GLN A 120 -12.51 -10.00 8.41
#